data_AF-A0A7V9CD61-F1
#
_entry.id   AF-A0A7V9CD61-F1
#
_cell.length_a   1.000
_cell.length_b   1.000
_cell.length_c   1.000
_cell.angle_alpha   90.00
_cell.angle_beta   90.00
_cell.angle_gamma   90.00
#
_symmetry.space_group_name_H-M   'P 1'
#
loop_
_entity.id
_entity.type
_entity.pdbx_description
1 polymer ?
#
loop_
_entity_poly.entity_id
_entity_poly.type
_entity_poly.pdbx_seq_one_letter_code
_entity_poly.pdbx_strand_id
1 'polypeptide(L)'
;MRIPAGKRLRSAALGAAVFALLAAAPALGAFPGSDPDESVRQNTPNDPGFDPCEPDNPGGSTCSNVFSQEIERFGFSPTGAQNTARYNNCPAGPILCTDAHTKRLEEQNQAAGRSPSGQVSGVSADRAWKRSIGVPDVEVAILDTGIRWNNRGLRKKIAINEDELPRPRDGATDCAADDCNGDGAFDVDDYADDPRVGPTDGNAEADAFLDASDLIAAFSNGTDEGSNG
;
A
#
# COMPACT_ATOMS: atom_id res chain seq x y z
N MET A 1 19.58 -5.34 -82.27
CA MET A 1 19.16 -4.19 -81.44
C MET A 1 18.50 -4.75 -80.18
N ARG A 2 19.29 -5.18 -79.19
CA ARG A 2 19.67 -4.50 -77.92
C ARG A 2 18.49 -4.12 -76.98
N ILE A 3 18.28 -4.97 -75.94
CA ILE A 3 18.10 -4.69 -74.47
C ILE A 3 16.76 -4.04 -74.01
N PRO A 4 16.17 -4.32 -72.80
CA PRO A 4 16.28 -5.45 -71.85
C PRO A 4 14.96 -6.02 -71.28
N ALA A 5 15.08 -7.19 -70.63
CA ALA A 5 14.13 -7.73 -69.66
C ALA A 5 14.17 -6.96 -68.32
N GLY A 6 13.00 -6.58 -67.81
CA GLY A 6 12.83 -5.88 -66.53
C GLY A 6 13.02 -6.80 -65.33
N LYS A 7 14.05 -6.51 -64.51
CA LYS A 7 14.26 -7.06 -63.17
C LYS A 7 13.11 -6.61 -62.25
N ARG A 8 12.28 -7.55 -61.77
CA ARG A 8 11.42 -7.31 -60.60
C ARG A 8 12.26 -7.48 -59.34
N LEU A 9 12.69 -6.36 -58.75
CA LEU A 9 13.28 -6.37 -57.41
C LEU A 9 12.18 -6.71 -56.40
N ARG A 10 12.37 -7.82 -55.69
CA ARG A 10 11.63 -8.16 -54.47
C ARG A 10 12.19 -7.30 -53.35
N SER A 11 11.47 -6.27 -52.92
CA SER A 11 11.76 -5.56 -51.68
C SER A 11 11.08 -6.31 -50.54
N ALA A 12 11.84 -7.16 -49.85
CA ALA A 12 11.45 -7.71 -48.55
C ALA A 12 11.73 -6.63 -47.50
N ALA A 13 10.67 -5.98 -47.00
CA ALA A 13 10.78 -5.14 -45.82
C ALA A 13 10.74 -6.05 -44.59
N LEU A 14 11.92 -6.33 -44.02
CA LEU A 14 12.06 -6.92 -42.69
C LEU A 14 11.78 -5.80 -41.67
N GLY A 15 10.54 -5.70 -41.20
CA GLY A 15 10.20 -4.88 -40.05
C GLY A 15 10.45 -5.67 -38.77
N ALA A 16 11.57 -5.43 -38.09
CA ALA A 16 11.80 -5.94 -36.75
C ALA A 16 10.91 -5.17 -35.77
N ALA A 17 9.79 -5.76 -35.37
CA ALA A 17 9.00 -5.28 -34.26
C ALA A 17 9.68 -5.70 -32.95
N VAL A 18 10.45 -4.80 -32.36
CA VAL A 18 10.92 -4.92 -30.98
C VAL A 18 9.70 -4.65 -30.09
N PHE A 19 9.05 -5.71 -29.61
CA PHE A 19 8.13 -5.61 -28.49
C PHE A 19 8.98 -5.35 -27.23
N ALA A 20 9.02 -4.10 -26.78
CA ALA A 20 9.45 -3.81 -25.44
C ALA A 20 8.37 -4.36 -24.49
N LEU A 21 8.62 -5.53 -23.89
CA LEU A 21 7.94 -5.90 -22.65
C LEU A 21 8.42 -4.91 -21.59
N LEU A 22 7.60 -3.89 -21.35
CA LEU A 22 7.62 -3.21 -20.07
C LEU A 22 7.15 -4.23 -19.04
N ALA A 23 8.09 -4.84 -18.31
CA ALA A 23 7.77 -5.44 -17.03
C ALA A 23 7.13 -4.33 -16.19
N ALA A 24 5.82 -4.39 -16.02
CA ALA A 24 5.15 -3.58 -15.03
C ALA A 24 5.66 -4.11 -13.69
N ALA A 25 6.69 -3.47 -13.14
CA ALA A 25 7.00 -3.63 -11.73
C ALA A 25 5.68 -3.34 -11.00
N PRO A 26 5.10 -4.30 -10.28
CA PRO A 26 3.90 -4.04 -9.52
C PRO A 26 4.31 -3.00 -8.47
N ALA A 27 3.76 -1.81 -8.62
CA ALA A 27 3.94 -0.79 -7.60
C ALA A 27 3.21 -1.30 -6.36
N LEU A 28 3.95 -1.64 -5.31
CA LEU A 28 3.47 -1.41 -3.94
C LEU A 28 2.75 -0.06 -3.98
N GLY A 29 1.42 -0.08 -3.81
CA GLY A 29 0.55 1.00 -4.27
C GLY A 29 1.10 2.37 -3.89
N ALA A 30 1.50 3.18 -4.88
CA ALA A 30 2.11 4.47 -4.57
C ALA A 30 1.06 5.38 -3.93
N PHE A 31 1.38 5.94 -2.76
CA PHE A 31 0.56 6.98 -2.17
C PHE A 31 0.47 8.17 -3.14
N PRO A 32 -0.67 8.86 -3.24
CA PRO A 32 -0.76 10.06 -4.06
C PRO A 32 0.21 11.14 -3.54
N GLY A 33 1.12 11.60 -4.41
CA GLY A 33 2.08 12.65 -4.07
C GLY A 33 3.37 12.14 -3.40
N SER A 34 4.42 12.96 -3.47
CA SER A 34 5.76 12.64 -2.95
C SER A 34 6.38 13.77 -2.13
N ASP A 35 5.67 14.89 -1.98
CA ASP A 35 6.11 16.03 -1.18
C ASP A 35 5.33 16.05 0.14
N PRO A 36 5.91 15.59 1.25
CA PRO A 36 5.28 15.58 2.58
C PRO A 36 5.18 16.98 3.21
N ASP A 37 5.78 18.00 2.59
CA ASP A 37 5.69 19.39 3.01
C ASP A 37 4.67 20.19 2.17
N GLU A 38 4.10 19.58 1.12
CA GLU A 38 2.95 20.12 0.40
C GLU A 38 1.69 20.13 1.28
N SER A 39 0.63 20.80 0.81
CA SER A 39 -0.64 20.79 1.53
C SER A 39 -1.14 19.35 1.70
N VAL A 40 -1.51 18.95 2.90
CA VAL A 40 -2.09 17.63 3.17
C VAL A 40 -3.43 17.38 2.45
N ARG A 41 -4.04 18.44 1.92
CA ARG A 41 -5.24 18.38 1.07
C ARG A 41 -4.93 18.27 -0.42
N GLN A 42 -3.67 18.38 -0.80
CA GLN A 42 -3.20 17.98 -2.11
C GLN A 42 -2.85 16.49 -2.06
N ASN A 43 -3.28 15.75 -3.08
CA ASN A 43 -3.02 14.32 -3.21
C ASN A 43 -3.48 13.55 -1.95
N THR A 44 -4.73 13.76 -1.52
CA THR A 44 -5.32 13.05 -0.38
C THR A 44 -5.47 11.55 -0.69
N PRO A 45 -5.57 10.69 0.34
CA PRO A 45 -6.00 9.31 0.18
C PRO A 45 -7.31 9.24 -0.65
N ASN A 46 -7.44 8.20 -1.46
CA ASN A 46 -8.64 7.93 -2.28
C ASN A 46 -9.67 7.06 -1.55
N ASP A 47 -9.54 6.90 -0.23
CA ASP A 47 -10.48 6.15 0.60
C ASP A 47 -11.74 7.00 0.84
N PRO A 48 -12.95 6.51 0.48
CA PRO A 48 -14.20 7.22 0.74
C PRO A 48 -14.45 7.55 2.22
N GLY A 49 -13.84 6.79 3.14
CA GLY A 49 -13.95 7.00 4.58
C GLY A 49 -13.01 8.06 5.14
N PHE A 50 -12.01 8.51 4.36
CA PHE A 50 -10.92 9.35 4.86
C PHE A 50 -11.44 10.68 5.44
N ASP A 51 -12.06 11.53 4.63
CA ASP A 51 -12.52 12.85 5.03
C ASP A 51 -13.98 13.20 4.63
N PRO A 52 -14.96 12.28 4.78
CA PRO A 52 -16.33 12.47 4.30
C PRO A 52 -17.07 13.66 4.91
N CYS A 53 -16.66 14.24 6.05
CA CYS A 53 -17.35 15.40 6.63
C CYS A 53 -16.75 16.71 6.12
N GLU A 54 -15.63 16.67 5.41
CA GLU A 54 -14.95 17.87 4.94
C GLU A 54 -15.71 18.50 3.76
N PRO A 55 -15.82 19.83 3.69
CA PRO A 55 -16.60 20.52 2.66
C PRO A 55 -16.15 20.25 1.22
N ASP A 56 -14.88 19.90 1.05
CA ASP A 56 -14.21 19.62 -0.22
C ASP A 56 -14.07 18.12 -0.52
N ASN A 57 -14.71 17.26 0.27
CA ASN A 57 -14.93 15.87 -0.11
C ASN A 57 -15.63 15.81 -1.49
N PRO A 58 -15.23 14.92 -2.42
CA PRO A 58 -15.91 14.74 -3.69
C PRO A 58 -17.41 14.44 -3.49
N GLY A 59 -18.29 15.28 -4.05
CA GLY A 59 -19.74 15.19 -3.85
C GLY A 59 -20.26 15.97 -2.63
N GLY A 60 -19.37 16.68 -1.92
CA GLY A 60 -19.68 17.46 -0.72
C GLY A 60 -19.59 16.64 0.56
N SER A 61 -19.77 17.32 1.70
CA SER A 61 -19.81 16.69 3.02
C SER A 61 -20.98 15.69 3.13
N THR A 62 -20.70 14.46 3.55
CA THR A 62 -21.65 13.33 3.63
C THR A 62 -21.88 12.82 5.05
N CYS A 63 -21.20 13.37 6.05
CA CYS A 63 -21.39 12.99 7.45
C CYS A 63 -21.68 14.16 8.39
N SER A 64 -22.19 13.83 9.58
CA SER A 64 -22.77 14.79 10.51
C SER A 64 -21.82 15.29 11.59
N ASN A 65 -20.73 14.56 11.87
CA ASN A 65 -19.79 14.89 12.93
C ASN A 65 -18.37 14.40 12.61
N VAL A 66 -17.38 15.09 13.16
CA VAL A 66 -15.95 14.80 12.94
C VAL A 66 -15.50 13.41 13.38
N PHE A 67 -16.29 12.66 14.16
CA PHE A 67 -15.94 11.30 14.56
C PHE A 67 -16.40 10.24 13.55
N SER A 68 -17.04 10.67 12.46
CA SER A 68 -17.52 9.79 11.38
C SER A 68 -16.54 9.73 10.18
N GLN A 69 -15.35 10.32 10.33
CA GLN A 69 -14.27 10.31 9.34
C GLN A 69 -12.99 9.81 10.03
N GLU A 70 -11.96 9.45 9.24
CA GLU A 70 -10.68 8.90 9.73
C GLU A 70 -9.75 10.00 10.31
N ILE A 71 -10.23 10.76 11.29
CA ILE A 71 -9.50 11.88 11.91
C ILE A 71 -8.17 11.47 12.54
N GLU A 72 -8.03 10.20 12.93
CA GLU A 72 -6.80 9.65 13.48
C GLU A 72 -5.65 9.66 12.48
N ARG A 73 -5.93 9.81 11.18
CA ARG A 73 -4.94 9.82 10.09
C ARG A 73 -4.54 11.22 9.65
N PHE A 74 -5.29 12.25 10.05
CA PHE A 74 -5.15 13.60 9.50
C PHE A 74 -3.84 14.28 9.89
N GLY A 75 -3.30 15.02 8.93
CA GLY A 75 -2.26 16.03 9.12
C GLY A 75 -2.79 17.46 9.21
N PHE A 76 -4.11 17.65 9.34
CA PHE A 76 -4.80 18.94 9.45
C PHE A 76 -5.90 18.91 10.53
N SER A 77 -6.40 20.10 10.89
CA SER A 77 -7.56 20.24 11.78
C SER A 77 -8.89 20.08 11.01
N PRO A 78 -9.80 19.19 11.45
CA PRO A 78 -11.11 19.01 10.82
C PRO A 78 -11.95 20.29 10.79
N THR A 79 -12.72 20.52 9.72
CA THR A 79 -13.55 21.74 9.58
C THR A 79 -14.45 21.98 10.79
N GLY A 80 -15.08 20.91 11.29
CA GLY A 80 -16.06 20.98 12.39
C GLY A 80 -15.45 21.27 13.76
N ALA A 81 -14.14 21.08 13.93
CA ALA A 81 -13.46 21.19 15.23
C ALA A 81 -12.35 22.24 15.27
N GLN A 82 -11.88 22.75 14.12
CA GLN A 82 -10.73 23.68 14.02
C GLN A 82 -10.84 24.98 14.83
N ASN A 83 -12.04 25.33 15.32
CA ASN A 83 -12.28 26.52 16.15
C ASN A 83 -12.46 26.20 17.64
N THR A 84 -12.78 24.96 17.99
CA THR A 84 -13.11 24.50 19.35
C THR A 84 -12.01 23.62 19.94
N ALA A 85 -11.33 22.81 19.13
CA ALA A 85 -10.12 22.08 19.50
C ALA A 85 -8.90 22.93 19.14
N ARG A 86 -8.20 23.46 20.15
CA ARG A 86 -7.03 24.34 19.99
C ARG A 86 -5.87 23.86 20.83
N TYR A 87 -4.66 24.17 20.37
CA TYR A 87 -3.43 23.93 21.12
C TYR A 87 -3.40 24.71 22.43
N ASN A 88 -3.12 24.04 23.54
CA ASN A 88 -3.06 24.66 24.87
C ASN A 88 -1.69 25.30 25.16
N ASN A 89 -0.65 24.90 24.44
CA ASN A 89 0.72 25.41 24.54
C ASN A 89 0.95 26.75 23.81
N CYS A 90 -0.13 27.48 23.50
CA CYS A 90 -0.08 28.75 22.78
C CYS A 90 -0.52 29.90 23.70
N PRO A 91 0.36 30.35 24.62
CA PRO A 91 0.02 31.30 25.68
C PRO A 91 -0.36 32.71 25.17
N ALA A 92 -0.13 33.01 23.89
CA ALA A 92 -0.38 34.33 23.29
C ALA A 92 -1.58 34.38 22.33
N GLY A 93 -2.47 33.36 22.36
CA GLY A 93 -3.62 33.30 21.46
C GLY A 93 -3.29 32.66 20.10
N PRO A 94 -4.24 32.65 19.14
CA PRO A 94 -4.32 31.68 18.04
C PRO A 94 -3.29 31.79 16.90
N ILE A 95 -2.25 32.60 17.05
CA ILE A 95 -1.30 32.89 15.94
C ILE A 95 0.17 32.84 16.42
N LEU A 96 0.44 32.59 17.71
CA LEU A 96 1.79 32.77 18.28
C LEU A 96 2.21 31.62 19.22
N CYS A 97 1.99 30.37 18.80
CA CYS A 97 2.65 29.25 19.45
C CYS A 97 4.18 29.42 19.26
N THR A 98 4.96 29.34 20.32
CA THR A 98 6.41 29.58 20.25
C THR A 98 7.21 28.31 20.07
N ASP A 99 6.64 27.15 20.38
CA ASP A 99 7.29 25.87 20.17
C ASP A 99 7.31 25.49 18.68
N ALA A 100 8.44 24.93 18.25
CA ALA A 100 8.67 24.63 16.84
C ALA A 100 7.72 23.56 16.29
N HIS A 101 7.20 22.67 17.15
CA HIS A 101 6.30 21.60 16.73
C HIS A 101 4.93 22.18 16.34
N THR A 102 4.30 22.94 17.23
CA THR A 102 2.99 23.53 16.97
C THR A 102 3.05 24.56 15.85
N LYS A 103 4.12 25.35 15.72
CA LYS A 103 4.31 26.22 14.56
C LYS A 103 4.21 25.48 13.22
N ARG A 104 4.87 24.31 13.11
CA ARG A 104 4.74 23.49 11.90
C ARG A 104 3.31 23.05 11.68
N LEU A 105 2.55 22.72 12.71
CA LEU A 105 1.14 22.31 12.56
C LEU A 105 0.25 23.50 12.16
N GLU A 106 0.52 24.70 12.66
CA GLU A 106 -0.18 25.94 12.25
C GLU A 106 0.04 26.26 10.77
N GLU A 107 1.28 26.15 10.29
CA GLU A 107 1.62 26.32 8.86
C GLU A 107 0.90 25.29 7.98
N GLN A 108 0.78 24.05 8.45
CA GLN A 108 0.08 22.97 7.74
C GLN A 108 -1.42 23.20 7.67
N ASN A 109 -2.03 23.64 8.78
CA ASN A 109 -3.41 24.10 8.77
C ASN A 109 -3.60 25.23 7.75
N GLN A 110 -2.70 26.21 7.73
CA GLN A 110 -2.77 27.32 6.79
C GLN A 110 -2.68 26.83 5.33
N ALA A 111 -1.74 25.92 5.03
CA ALA A 111 -1.60 25.31 3.70
C ALA A 111 -2.82 24.46 3.30
N ALA A 112 -3.52 23.88 4.27
CA ALA A 112 -4.77 23.14 4.09
C ALA A 112 -6.03 24.03 4.05
N GLY A 113 -5.89 25.37 4.13
CA GLY A 113 -7.03 26.28 4.18
C GLY A 113 -7.84 26.21 5.48
N ARG A 114 -7.19 25.78 6.58
CA ARG A 114 -7.75 25.61 7.92
C ARG A 114 -7.33 26.74 8.86
N SER A 115 -8.04 26.86 9.97
CA SER A 115 -7.65 27.72 11.10
C SER A 115 -6.25 27.32 11.59
N PRO A 116 -5.25 28.22 11.56
CA PRO A 116 -3.90 27.89 12.03
C PRO A 116 -3.90 27.32 13.45
N SER A 117 -4.69 27.92 14.35
CA SER A 117 -4.84 27.48 15.75
C SER A 117 -5.59 26.18 15.99
N GLY A 118 -6.17 25.57 14.95
CA GLY A 118 -6.93 24.33 15.07
C GLY A 118 -6.03 23.15 15.39
N GLN A 119 -6.42 22.31 16.34
CA GLN A 119 -5.64 21.13 16.70
C GLN A 119 -5.75 20.05 15.61
N VAL A 120 -4.61 19.55 15.14
CA VAL A 120 -4.52 18.33 14.31
C VAL A 120 -4.89 17.11 15.17
N SER A 121 -5.85 16.31 14.71
CA SER A 121 -6.48 15.24 15.51
C SER A 121 -5.82 13.86 15.38
N GLY A 122 -4.85 13.69 14.48
CA GLY A 122 -4.29 12.39 14.13
C GLY A 122 -2.76 12.33 14.10
N VAL A 123 -2.25 11.19 13.63
CA VAL A 123 -0.80 10.91 13.51
C VAL A 123 -0.18 11.48 12.23
N SER A 124 -0.95 12.22 11.42
CA SER A 124 -0.51 12.72 10.11
C SER A 124 -0.03 11.60 9.17
N ALA A 125 -0.80 10.52 9.09
CA ALA A 125 -0.50 9.37 8.23
C ALA A 125 -0.51 9.77 6.75
N ASP A 126 -1.44 10.65 6.35
CA ASP A 126 -1.51 11.30 5.03
C ASP A 126 -0.20 12.00 4.61
N ARG A 127 0.59 12.48 5.58
CA ARG A 127 1.94 13.02 5.33
C ARG A 127 3.01 11.95 5.35
N ALA A 128 2.93 11.03 6.30
CA ALA A 128 3.91 9.96 6.45
C ALA A 128 3.98 9.11 5.18
N TRP A 129 2.84 8.81 4.56
CA TRP A 129 2.77 8.02 3.33
C TRP A 129 3.39 8.70 2.11
N LYS A 130 3.52 10.03 2.10
CA LYS A 130 4.29 10.77 1.07
C LYS A 130 5.81 10.59 1.22
N ARG A 131 6.30 10.16 2.39
CA ARG A 131 7.70 9.77 2.61
C ARG A 131 7.93 8.31 2.23
N SER A 132 7.05 7.42 2.71
CA SER A 132 7.06 5.99 2.41
C SER A 132 5.75 5.35 2.88
N ILE A 133 5.27 4.35 2.13
CA ILE A 133 4.17 3.47 2.55
C ILE A 133 4.65 2.19 3.23
N GLY A 134 5.96 2.07 3.46
CA GLY A 134 6.61 0.87 4.00
C GLY A 134 7.35 0.08 2.93
N VAL A 135 7.97 -1.01 3.39
CA VAL A 135 8.66 -2.03 2.58
C VAL A 135 8.25 -3.41 3.09
N PRO A 136 8.22 -4.46 2.24
CA PRO A 136 7.79 -5.80 2.66
C PRO A 136 8.74 -6.45 3.67
N ASP A 137 10.04 -6.11 3.66
CA ASP A 137 11.06 -6.69 4.55
C ASP A 137 10.91 -6.31 6.04
N VAL A 138 9.98 -5.41 6.39
CA VAL A 138 9.75 -5.00 7.79
C VAL A 138 8.66 -5.86 8.40
N GLU A 139 9.06 -6.73 9.32
CA GLU A 139 8.15 -7.60 10.05
C GLU A 139 7.66 -6.99 11.36
N VAL A 140 6.40 -7.28 11.71
CA VAL A 140 5.76 -6.83 12.96
C VAL A 140 5.16 -8.04 13.68
N ALA A 141 5.65 -8.33 14.87
CA ALA A 141 5.08 -9.37 15.73
C ALA A 141 3.84 -8.86 16.48
N ILE A 142 2.69 -9.50 16.24
CA ILE A 142 1.42 -9.20 16.91
C ILE A 142 1.09 -10.30 17.91
N LEU A 143 1.16 -9.98 19.21
CA LEU A 143 0.79 -10.88 20.30
C LEU A 143 -0.67 -10.62 20.69
N ASP A 144 -1.59 -11.25 19.97
CA ASP A 144 -3.03 -11.12 20.19
C ASP A 144 -3.72 -12.50 20.09
N THR A 145 -5.02 -12.52 19.82
CA THR A 145 -5.89 -13.68 19.74
C THR A 145 -5.77 -14.48 18.44
N GLY A 146 -4.91 -14.05 17.52
CA GLY A 146 -4.63 -14.73 16.25
C GLY A 146 -4.92 -13.86 15.02
N ILE A 147 -5.02 -14.51 13.86
CA ILE A 147 -5.21 -13.89 12.54
C ILE A 147 -6.62 -14.22 12.02
N ARG A 148 -7.28 -13.23 11.40
CA ARG A 148 -8.49 -13.45 10.58
C ARG A 148 -8.07 -13.76 9.14
N TRP A 149 -8.00 -15.03 8.79
CA TRP A 149 -7.42 -15.50 7.53
C TRP A 149 -8.19 -15.00 6.30
N ASN A 150 -9.50 -14.80 6.43
CA ASN A 150 -10.35 -14.31 5.34
C ASN A 150 -10.20 -12.81 5.04
N ASN A 151 -9.37 -12.08 5.80
CA ASN A 151 -9.13 -10.67 5.55
C ASN A 151 -8.20 -10.48 4.35
N ARG A 152 -8.80 -10.21 3.18
CA ARG A 152 -8.07 -9.97 1.92
C ARG A 152 -7.01 -8.87 2.01
N GLY A 153 -7.19 -7.87 2.88
CA GLY A 153 -6.23 -6.80 3.09
C GLY A 153 -4.98 -7.23 3.87
N LEU A 154 -5.06 -8.31 4.65
CA LEU A 154 -3.94 -8.85 5.42
C LEU A 154 -3.26 -10.03 4.74
N ARG A 155 -3.92 -10.70 3.80
CA ARG A 155 -3.43 -11.91 3.12
C ARG A 155 -1.99 -11.80 2.60
N LYS A 156 -1.66 -10.71 1.91
CA LYS A 156 -0.31 -10.40 1.37
C LYS A 156 0.64 -9.72 2.39
N LYS A 157 0.23 -9.66 3.65
CA LYS A 157 0.93 -8.94 4.74
C LYS A 157 1.27 -9.86 5.91
N ILE A 158 0.93 -11.15 5.81
CA ILE A 158 1.35 -12.15 6.77
C ILE A 158 2.77 -12.56 6.42
N ALA A 159 3.70 -12.33 7.34
CA ALA A 159 5.07 -12.81 7.20
C ALA A 159 5.06 -14.34 7.21
N ILE A 160 5.77 -14.94 6.26
CA ILE A 160 6.00 -16.38 6.13
C ILE A 160 7.50 -16.62 6.11
N ASN A 161 7.94 -17.69 6.79
CA ASN A 161 9.37 -17.98 6.91
C ASN A 161 9.86 -18.72 5.66
N GLU A 162 10.70 -18.07 4.85
CA GLU A 162 11.25 -18.61 3.60
C GLU A 162 12.10 -19.87 3.81
N ASP A 163 12.74 -20.02 4.97
CA ASP A 163 13.56 -21.19 5.30
C ASP A 163 12.72 -22.42 5.68
N GLU A 164 11.45 -22.23 6.03
CA GLU A 164 10.51 -23.29 6.43
C GLU A 164 9.58 -23.71 5.27
N LEU A 165 9.70 -23.06 4.12
CA LEU A 165 8.88 -23.34 2.94
C LEU A 165 9.75 -23.85 1.78
N PRO A 166 9.24 -24.78 0.96
CA PRO A 166 9.94 -25.13 -0.27
C PRO A 166 9.89 -23.97 -1.25
N ARG A 167 10.96 -23.77 -2.05
CA ARG A 167 10.97 -22.85 -3.20
C ARG A 167 9.63 -22.93 -3.96
N PRO A 168 8.93 -21.80 -4.20
CA PRO A 168 7.65 -21.83 -4.93
C PRO A 168 7.81 -22.40 -6.34
N ARG A 169 6.71 -22.86 -6.94
CA ARG A 169 6.68 -23.38 -8.31
C ARG A 169 5.73 -22.62 -9.22
N ASP A 170 6.19 -22.38 -10.45
CA ASP A 170 5.33 -22.07 -11.59
C ASP A 170 4.98 -23.41 -12.28
N GLY A 171 3.83 -23.96 -11.90
CA GLY A 171 3.40 -25.30 -12.30
C GLY A 171 4.38 -26.38 -11.83
N ALA A 172 5.09 -27.01 -12.75
CA ALA A 172 6.00 -28.12 -12.42
C ALA A 172 7.45 -27.69 -12.15
N THR A 173 7.78 -26.40 -12.27
CA THR A 173 9.16 -25.90 -12.23
C THR A 173 9.36 -25.00 -11.02
N ASP A 174 10.43 -25.21 -10.27
CA ASP A 174 10.80 -24.30 -9.18
C ASP A 174 11.12 -22.90 -9.75
N CYS A 175 10.63 -21.86 -9.08
CA CYS A 175 10.93 -20.48 -9.41
C CYS A 175 12.42 -20.17 -9.14
N ALA A 176 12.94 -19.14 -9.80
CA ALA A 176 14.35 -18.76 -9.63
C ALA A 176 14.63 -18.06 -8.28
N ALA A 177 13.60 -17.48 -7.67
CA ALA A 177 13.61 -16.77 -6.39
C ALA A 177 12.34 -17.12 -5.59
N ASP A 178 12.28 -16.72 -4.31
CA ASP A 178 11.12 -16.96 -3.46
C ASP A 178 9.99 -15.97 -3.79
N ASP A 179 10.35 -14.73 -4.14
CA ASP A 179 9.50 -13.81 -4.91
C ASP A 179 9.36 -14.34 -6.36
N CYS A 180 8.42 -15.26 -6.55
CA CYS A 180 8.18 -15.93 -7.83
C CYS A 180 7.46 -15.02 -8.81
N ASN A 181 6.57 -14.14 -8.31
CA ASN A 181 5.80 -13.24 -9.15
C ASN A 181 6.57 -11.93 -9.51
N GLY A 182 7.70 -11.67 -8.85
CA GLY A 182 8.58 -10.53 -9.09
C GLY A 182 8.03 -9.21 -8.56
N ASP A 183 7.17 -9.23 -7.54
CA ASP A 183 6.54 -8.04 -6.97
C ASP A 183 7.34 -7.33 -5.89
N GLY A 184 8.50 -7.88 -5.55
CA GLY A 184 9.41 -7.36 -4.55
C GLY A 184 9.00 -7.71 -3.12
N ALA A 185 7.98 -8.55 -2.93
CA ALA A 185 7.62 -9.13 -1.64
C ALA A 185 7.63 -10.67 -1.76
N PHE A 186 8.00 -11.34 -0.66
CA PHE A 186 7.74 -12.77 -0.51
C PHE A 186 6.42 -12.94 0.25
N ASP A 187 5.37 -13.38 -0.45
CA ASP A 187 4.04 -13.59 0.13
C ASP A 187 3.32 -14.79 -0.49
N VAL A 188 2.09 -15.04 -0.05
CA VAL A 188 1.31 -16.21 -0.49
C VAL A 188 1.05 -16.24 -2.00
N ASP A 189 1.07 -15.10 -2.70
CA ASP A 189 0.88 -15.08 -4.16
C ASP A 189 2.07 -15.64 -4.93
N ASP A 190 3.22 -15.83 -4.30
CA ASP A 190 4.35 -16.53 -4.92
C ASP A 190 4.06 -18.02 -5.15
N TYR A 191 3.08 -18.57 -4.43
CA TYR A 191 2.62 -19.95 -4.55
C TYR A 191 1.33 -20.09 -5.36
N ALA A 192 0.84 -19.01 -6.00
CA ALA A 192 -0.47 -19.02 -6.68
C ALA A 192 -0.58 -20.07 -7.80
N ASP A 193 0.51 -20.37 -8.49
CA ASP A 193 0.59 -21.38 -9.56
C ASP A 193 1.26 -22.70 -9.09
N ASP A 194 1.47 -22.87 -7.79
CA ASP A 194 2.13 -24.04 -7.21
C ASP A 194 1.13 -25.20 -7.03
N PRO A 195 1.29 -26.34 -7.74
CA PRO A 195 0.33 -27.44 -7.68
C PRO A 195 0.39 -28.24 -6.38
N ARG A 196 1.33 -27.94 -5.48
CA ARG A 196 1.51 -28.66 -4.20
C ARG A 196 0.60 -28.13 -3.09
N VAL A 197 0.01 -26.95 -3.27
CA VAL A 197 -0.88 -26.33 -2.29
C VAL A 197 -2.15 -25.81 -2.97
N GLY A 198 -3.26 -25.93 -2.28
CA GLY A 198 -4.55 -25.41 -2.70
C GLY A 198 -5.20 -24.55 -1.62
N PRO A 199 -6.22 -23.76 -1.99
CA PRO A 199 -6.88 -22.82 -1.09
C PRO A 199 -7.73 -23.49 0.00
N THR A 200 -7.69 -24.82 0.15
CA THR A 200 -8.50 -25.57 1.11
C THR A 200 -7.65 -26.45 2.02
N ASP A 201 -6.34 -26.25 2.00
CA ASP A 201 -5.39 -27.10 2.74
C ASP A 201 -5.29 -26.67 4.21
N GLY A 202 -5.50 -25.38 4.48
CA GLY A 202 -5.38 -24.74 5.78
C GLY A 202 -6.71 -24.42 6.47
N ASN A 203 -6.86 -23.17 6.90
CA ASN A 203 -8.00 -22.73 7.69
C ASN A 203 -9.24 -22.47 6.82
N ALA A 204 -10.30 -23.24 7.07
CA ALA A 204 -11.56 -23.15 6.34
C ALA A 204 -12.24 -21.77 6.31
N GLU A 205 -11.85 -20.81 7.17
CA GLU A 205 -12.35 -19.44 7.14
C GLU A 205 -12.06 -18.75 5.78
N ALA A 206 -10.97 -19.13 5.11
CA ALA A 206 -10.44 -18.45 3.93
C ALA A 206 -10.45 -19.27 2.63
N ASP A 207 -11.19 -20.39 2.59
CA ASP A 207 -11.25 -21.35 1.46
C ASP A 207 -11.58 -20.79 0.06
N ALA A 208 -11.98 -19.52 -0.01
CA ALA A 208 -12.25 -18.82 -1.26
C ALA A 208 -10.97 -18.35 -1.99
N PHE A 209 -9.80 -18.43 -1.37
CA PHE A 209 -8.51 -18.03 -1.94
C PHE A 209 -7.35 -18.63 -1.17
N LEU A 210 -6.20 -18.82 -1.82
CA LEU A 210 -4.99 -19.33 -1.18
C LEU A 210 -4.50 -18.34 -0.10
N ASP A 211 -4.27 -18.76 1.13
CA ASP A 211 -3.73 -17.92 2.20
C ASP A 211 -2.54 -18.58 2.93
N ALA A 212 -1.86 -17.84 3.82
CA ALA A 212 -0.65 -18.34 4.47
C ALA A 212 -0.90 -19.56 5.38
N SER A 213 -2.12 -19.76 5.88
CA SER A 213 -2.49 -20.98 6.62
C SER A 213 -2.48 -22.23 5.74
N ASP A 214 -2.77 -22.09 4.43
CA ASP A 214 -2.66 -23.20 3.47
C ASP A 214 -1.21 -23.63 3.29
N LEU A 215 -0.29 -22.66 3.16
CA LEU A 215 1.15 -22.95 3.04
C LEU A 215 1.67 -23.66 4.29
N ILE A 216 1.29 -23.17 5.48
CA ILE A 216 1.67 -23.79 6.75
C ILE A 216 1.12 -25.22 6.81
N ALA A 217 -0.14 -25.45 6.44
CA ALA A 217 -0.73 -26.78 6.49
C ALA A 217 -0.13 -27.76 5.47
N ALA A 218 0.15 -27.30 4.25
CA ALA A 218 0.67 -28.13 3.16
C ALA A 218 2.16 -28.48 3.35
N PHE A 219 2.94 -27.57 3.93
CA PHE A 219 4.41 -27.70 4.00
C PHE A 219 4.96 -27.91 5.40
N SER A 220 4.18 -27.71 6.47
CA SER A 220 4.63 -28.07 7.81
C SER A 220 4.62 -29.59 8.01
N ASN A 221 5.76 -30.15 8.39
CA ASN A 221 5.88 -31.54 8.82
C ASN A 221 5.78 -31.72 10.35
N GLY A 222 5.50 -30.63 11.08
CA GLY A 222 5.42 -30.60 12.54
C GLY A 222 6.75 -30.77 13.28
N THR A 223 7.89 -30.68 12.59
CA THR A 223 9.25 -30.80 13.16
C THR A 223 10.05 -29.54 12.84
N ASP A 224 10.69 -28.94 13.84
CA ASP A 224 11.53 -27.74 13.66
C ASP A 224 12.97 -28.12 13.25
N GLU A 225 13.15 -28.54 12.01
CA GLU A 225 14.46 -29.03 11.55
C GLU A 225 15.52 -27.90 11.40
N GLY A 226 15.08 -26.63 11.37
CA GLY A 226 15.92 -25.44 11.14
C GLY A 226 16.28 -24.60 12.37
N SER A 227 15.66 -24.82 13.53
CA SER A 227 15.86 -24.02 14.76
C SER A 227 15.62 -22.50 14.61
N ASN A 228 14.80 -22.09 13.64
CA ASN A 228 14.42 -20.70 13.35
C ASN A 228 12.90 -20.45 13.59
N GLY A 229 12.28 -21.29 14.42
CA GLY A 229 10.91 -21.12 14.92
C GLY A 229 10.78 -20.14 16.07
#